data_AF-A0A8C1RPD4-F1
#
_entry.id   AF-A0A8C1RPD4-F1
#
_cell.length_a   1.000
_cell.length_b   1.000
_cell.length_c   1.000
_cell.angle_alpha   90.00
_cell.angle_beta   90.00
_cell.angle_gamma   90.00
#
_symmetry.space_group_name_H-M   'P 1'
#
loop_
_entity.id
_entity.type
_entity.pdbx_description
1 polymer ?
#
loop_
_entity_poly.entity_id
_entity_poly.type
_entity_poly.pdbx_seq_one_letter_code
_entity_poly.pdbx_strand_id
1 'polypeptide(L)'
;MTAEVEETIKRIQSQKGVQGIIIVNAEGNPIKSTLDNSSTVQYAGNVHQLLMKARGMVRDIDPQNDLTFLRVRSKKNEIMIAPGVKTI
;
A
#
# COMPACT_ATOMS: atom_id res chain seq x y z
N MET A 1 -10.92 -9.94 -13.90
CA MET A 1 -10.08 -8.98 -13.14
C MET A 1 -10.44 -8.90 -11.67
N THR A 2 -11.71 -8.97 -11.25
CA THR A 2 -12.09 -8.94 -9.82
C THR A 2 -11.72 -10.22 -9.05
N ALA A 3 -11.81 -11.40 -9.66
CA ALA A 3 -11.55 -12.68 -8.96
C ALA A 3 -10.08 -12.86 -8.53
N GLU A 4 -9.13 -12.50 -9.38
CA GLU A 4 -7.69 -12.67 -9.13
C GLU A 4 -7.18 -11.76 -8.00
N VAL A 5 -7.69 -10.53 -7.95
CA VAL A 5 -7.40 -9.57 -6.87
C VAL A 5 -7.96 -10.07 -5.54
N GLU A 6 -9.18 -10.61 -5.52
CA GLU A 6 -9.78 -11.15 -4.30
C GLU A 6 -9.06 -12.40 -3.77
N GLU A 7 -8.64 -13.29 -4.66
CA GLU A 7 -7.86 -14.46 -4.27
C GLU A 7 -6.51 -14.06 -3.68
N THR A 8 -5.85 -13.07 -4.29
CA THR A 8 -4.58 -12.53 -3.80
C THR A 8 -4.72 -11.87 -2.43
N ILE A 9 -5.79 -11.10 -2.20
CA ILE A 9 -6.11 -10.51 -0.89
C ILE A 9 -6.27 -11.61 0.16
N LYS A 10 -7.02 -12.68 -0.15
CA LYS A 10 -7.19 -13.82 0.77
C LYS A 10 -5.87 -14.52 1.07
N ARG A 11 -5.00 -14.65 0.06
CA ARG A 11 -3.67 -15.27 0.20
C ARG A 11 -2.76 -14.44 1.13
N ILE A 12 -2.79 -13.12 1.00
CA ILE A 12 -2.05 -12.19 1.88
C ILE A 12 -2.63 -12.21 3.29
N GLN A 13 -3.95 -12.15 3.42
CA GLN A 13 -4.63 -12.17 4.73
C GLN A 13 -4.35 -13.47 5.50
N SER A 14 -4.16 -14.59 4.79
CA SER A 14 -3.82 -15.88 5.39
C SER A 14 -2.38 -15.95 5.92
N GLN A 15 -1.52 -14.98 5.60
CA GLN A 15 -0.14 -14.99 6.11
C GLN A 15 -0.09 -14.59 7.59
N LYS A 16 0.69 -15.35 8.36
CA LYS A 16 0.86 -15.14 9.80
C LYS A 16 1.58 -13.81 10.04
N GLY A 17 0.91 -12.88 10.73
CA GLY A 17 1.44 -11.57 11.09
C GLY A 17 0.84 -10.40 10.30
N VAL A 18 -0.01 -10.66 9.30
CA VAL A 18 -0.76 -9.61 8.62
C VAL A 18 -1.87 -9.10 9.56
N GLN A 19 -1.73 -7.85 10.00
CA GLN A 19 -2.72 -7.19 10.88
C GLN A 19 -3.89 -6.62 10.09
N GLY A 20 -3.65 -6.17 8.85
CA GLY A 20 -4.68 -5.59 8.02
C GLY A 20 -4.20 -5.31 6.60
N ILE A 21 -5.16 -5.23 5.69
CA ILE A 21 -4.96 -4.89 4.29
C ILE A 21 -5.78 -3.64 3.99
N ILE A 22 -5.20 -2.68 3.26
CA ILE A 22 -5.89 -1.50 2.76
C ILE A 22 -5.60 -1.40 1.27
N ILE A 23 -6.65 -1.25 0.48
CA ILE A 23 -6.59 -0.96 -0.96
C ILE A 23 -7.05 0.47 -1.12
N VAL A 24 -6.20 1.30 -1.71
CA VAL A 24 -6.47 2.71 -1.98
C VAL A 24 -6.53 2.97 -3.47
N ASN A 25 -7.36 3.92 -3.88
CA ASN A 25 -7.36 4.42 -5.25
C ASN A 25 -6.19 5.40 -5.48
N ALA A 26 -6.03 5.88 -6.71
CA ALA A 26 -4.98 6.84 -7.08
C ALA A 26 -5.10 8.20 -6.38
N GLU A 27 -6.27 8.51 -5.81
CA GLU A 27 -6.55 9.76 -5.09
C GLU A 27 -6.30 9.63 -3.58
N GLY A 28 -5.94 8.43 -3.10
CA GLY A 28 -5.75 8.15 -1.68
C GLY A 28 -7.02 7.78 -0.92
N ASN A 29 -8.14 7.56 -1.62
CA ASN A 29 -9.40 7.09 -1.02
C ASN A 29 -9.39 5.56 -0.85
N PRO A 30 -9.70 5.02 0.34
CA PRO A 30 -9.76 3.58 0.56
C PRO A 30 -10.95 2.95 -0.18
N ILE A 31 -10.68 1.92 -0.99
CA ILE A 31 -11.67 1.11 -1.71
C ILE A 31 -12.08 -0.10 -0.85
N LYS A 32 -11.12 -0.76 -0.21
CA LYS A 32 -11.36 -1.97 0.59
C LYS A 32 -10.37 -2.00 1.74
N SER A 33 -10.83 -2.35 2.94
CA SER A 33 -9.95 -2.61 4.08
C SER A 33 -10.49 -3.70 4.98
N THR A 34 -9.58 -4.38 5.68
CA THR A 34 -9.89 -5.30 6.78
C THR A 34 -9.75 -4.63 8.16
N LEU A 35 -9.40 -3.34 8.21
CA LEU A 35 -9.26 -2.55 9.44
C LEU A 35 -10.53 -1.73 9.70
N ASP A 36 -10.60 -1.10 10.87
CA ASP A 36 -11.67 -0.14 11.17
C ASP A 36 -11.60 1.08 10.25
N ASN A 37 -12.76 1.68 9.98
CA ASN A 37 -12.86 2.77 9.00
C ASN A 37 -12.03 4.00 9.41
N SER A 38 -11.92 4.28 10.72
CA SER A 38 -11.19 5.44 11.22
C SER A 38 -9.68 5.32 10.97
N SER A 39 -9.11 4.17 11.32
CA SER A 39 -7.71 3.86 11.04
C SER A 39 -7.45 3.82 9.53
N THR A 40 -8.36 3.21 8.77
CA THR A 40 -8.22 3.06 7.31
C THR A 40 -8.07 4.41 6.63
N VAL A 41 -8.91 5.39 6.96
CA VAL A 41 -8.85 6.74 6.37
C VAL A 41 -7.55 7.44 6.76
N GLN A 42 -7.12 7.34 8.03
CA GLN A 42 -5.86 7.95 8.47
C GLN A 42 -4.65 7.33 7.77
N TYR A 43 -4.58 6.00 7.70
CA TYR A 43 -3.49 5.30 7.03
C TYR A 43 -3.48 5.62 5.53
N ALA A 44 -4.63 5.59 4.86
CA ALA A 44 -4.72 5.90 3.44
C ALA A 44 -4.19 7.30 3.11
N GLY A 45 -4.61 8.32 3.86
CA GLY A 45 -4.13 9.70 3.66
C GLY A 45 -2.62 9.86 3.91
N ASN A 46 -2.13 9.35 5.05
CA ASN A 46 -0.73 9.49 5.42
C ASN A 46 0.20 8.71 4.48
N VAL A 47 -0.18 7.48 4.13
CA VAL A 47 0.58 6.62 3.22
C VAL A 47 0.60 7.20 1.81
N HIS A 48 -0.52 7.74 1.33
CA HIS A 48 -0.58 8.38 0.01
C HIS A 48 0.37 9.58 -0.07
N GLN A 49 0.37 10.46 0.92
CA GLN A 49 1.31 11.59 0.96
C GLN A 49 2.77 11.14 1.03
N LEU A 50 3.08 10.12 1.83
CA LEU A 50 4.42 9.55 1.93
C LEU A 50 4.88 8.97 0.59
N LEU A 51 4.01 8.24 -0.08
CA LEU A 51 4.27 7.63 -1.38
C LEU A 51 4.59 8.68 -2.45
N MET A 52 3.82 9.77 -2.50
CA MET A 52 4.05 10.86 -3.46
C MET A 52 5.42 11.52 -3.25
N LYS A 53 5.81 11.75 -1.99
CA LYS A 53 7.15 12.27 -1.67
C LYS A 53 8.25 11.27 -2.02
N ALA A 54 8.08 10.00 -1.65
CA ALA A 54 9.07 8.95 -1.93
C ALA A 54 9.27 8.77 -3.44
N ARG A 55 8.19 8.79 -4.23
CA ARG A 55 8.25 8.72 -5.69
C ARG A 55 8.99 9.91 -6.29
N GLY A 56 8.74 11.12 -5.77
CA GLY A 56 9.50 12.32 -6.15
C GLY A 56 11.00 12.15 -5.89
N MET A 57 11.37 11.74 -4.68
CA MET A 57 12.78 11.55 -4.31
C MET A 57 13.49 10.51 -5.18
N VAL A 58 12.84 9.40 -5.52
CA VAL A 58 13.42 8.38 -6.41
C VAL A 58 13.70 8.96 -7.80
N ARG A 59 12.75 9.75 -8.33
CA ARG A 59 12.90 10.40 -9.65
C ARG A 59 13.91 11.53 -9.66
N ASP A 60 14.09 12.21 -8.52
CA ASP A 60 15.11 13.25 -8.37
C ASP A 60 16.53 12.66 -8.37
N ILE A 61 16.70 11.43 -7.89
CA ILE A 61 17.97 10.68 -7.94
C ILE A 61 18.23 10.14 -9.35
N ASP A 62 17.24 9.46 -9.93
CA ASP A 62 17.30 8.95 -11.31
C ASP A 62 15.90 9.04 -11.95
N PRO A 63 15.70 9.90 -12.95
CA PRO A 63 14.41 10.05 -13.63
C PRO A 63 13.91 8.79 -14.35
N GLN A 64 14.79 7.82 -14.62
CA GLN A 64 14.42 6.54 -15.24
C GLN A 64 13.89 5.52 -14.23
N ASN A 65 14.06 5.76 -12.93
CA ASN A 65 13.63 4.86 -11.88
C ASN A 65 12.22 5.25 -11.40
N ASP A 66 11.36 4.25 -11.24
CA ASP A 66 10.05 4.40 -10.62
C ASP A 66 9.98 3.59 -9.33
N LEU A 67 9.30 4.14 -8.33
CA LEU A 67 9.04 3.46 -7.08
C LEU A 67 8.11 2.27 -7.34
N THR A 68 8.60 1.05 -7.13
CA THR A 68 7.83 -0.20 -7.30
C THR A 68 7.31 -0.76 -6.00
N PHE A 69 8.06 -0.61 -4.91
CA PHE A 69 7.73 -1.14 -3.61
C PHE A 69 8.33 -0.29 -2.49
N LEU A 70 7.55 -0.03 -1.44
CA LEU A 70 7.98 0.71 -0.27
C LEU A 70 7.64 -0.09 0.99
N ARG A 71 8.67 -0.43 1.77
CA ARG A 71 8.54 -1.15 3.04
C ARG A 71 8.97 -0.25 4.18
N VAL A 72 8.05 0.08 5.07
CA VAL A 72 8.30 0.89 6.26
C VAL A 72 8.16 0.01 7.49
N ARG A 73 9.27 -0.23 8.19
CA ARG A 73 9.29 -1.02 9.42
C ARG A 73 9.42 -0.10 10.62
N SER A 74 8.50 -0.24 11.56
CA SER A 74 8.55 0.39 12.89
C SER A 74 8.74 -0.68 13.96
N LYS A 75 8.92 -0.25 15.23
CA LYS A 75 9.04 -1.19 16.36
C LYS A 75 7.77 -2.01 16.59
N LYS A 76 6.59 -1.46 16.28
CA LYS A 76 5.30 -2.11 16.51
C LYS A 76 4.75 -2.77 15.25
N ASN A 77 4.86 -2.09 14.12
CA ASN A 77 4.17 -2.45 12.88
C ASN A 77 5.10 -2.39 11.67
N GLU A 78 4.76 -3.17 10.67
CA GLU A 78 5.38 -3.13 9.36
C GLU A 78 4.32 -2.77 8.31
N ILE A 79 4.63 -1.81 7.45
CA ILE A 79 3.74 -1.33 6.40
C ILE A 79 4.42 -1.60 5.05
N MET A 80 3.74 -2.37 4.21
CA MET A 80 4.17 -2.73 2.86
C MET A 80 3.27 -2.04 1.86
N ILE A 81 3.85 -1.24 0.95
CA ILE A 81 3.12 -0.37 0.03
C ILE A 81 3.61 -0.66 -1.38
N ALA A 82 2.68 -1.01 -2.27
CA ALA A 82 2.96 -1.27 -3.69
C ALA A 82 2.18 -0.26 -4.56
N PRO A 83 2.84 0.79 -5.10
CA PRO A 83 2.23 1.72 -6.03
C PRO A 83 2.00 1.08 -7.42
N GLY A 84 0.84 0.46 -7.61
CA GLY A 84 0.36 -0.03 -8.91
C GLY A 84 0.17 -1.55 -8.99
N VAL A 85 -0.79 -1.96 -9.81
CA VAL A 85 -1.27 -3.37 -9.96
C VAL A 85 -0.28 -4.24 -10.77
N LYS A 86 0.93 -3.76 -11.10
CA LYS A 86 1.79 -4.42 -12.10
C LYS A 86 2.79 -5.44 -11.55
N THR A 87 2.75 -5.76 -10.26
CA THR A 87 3.66 -6.76 -9.70
C THR A 87 3.04 -7.47 -8.50
N ILE A 88 2.05 -8.33 -8.76
CA ILE A 88 1.82 -9.56 -8.01
C ILE A 88 1.40 -10.63 -9.01
#